data_AF-A0A098F404-F1
#
_entry.id   AF-A0A098F404-F1
#
_cell.length_a   1.000
_cell.length_b   1.000
_cell.length_c   1.000
_cell.angle_alpha   90.00
_cell.angle_beta   90.00
_cell.angle_gamma   90.00
#
_symmetry.space_group_name_H-M   'P 1'
#
loop_
_entity.id
_entity.type
_entity.pdbx_description
1 polymer ?
#
loop_
_entity_poly.entity_id
_entity_poly.type
_entity_poly.pdbx_seq_one_letter_code
_entity_poly.pdbx_strand_id
1 'polypeptide(L)'
;MKFLQTKSWVLLLLVQVLMLIISLSGENGPVGEGSVLHAYLSNDQTDAGIELKLRGSLVIGMSIFGIAILTNAYRKGLRWSWYACWAYPLFFILHIIGFGTFMPDLIFLLISLAALLLPYKNFFKQSTN
;
A
#
# COMPACT_ATOMS: atom_id res chain seq x y z
N MET A 1 -15.38 20.50 2.54
CA MET A 1 -14.47 20.00 1.47
C MET A 1 -12.98 20.12 1.81
N LYS A 2 -12.46 21.26 2.29
CA LYS A 2 -11.03 21.40 2.69
C LYS A 2 -10.51 20.30 3.64
N PHE A 3 -11.30 19.93 4.65
CA PHE A 3 -10.93 18.88 5.61
C PHE A 3 -10.68 17.50 4.95
N LEU A 4 -11.52 17.10 3.99
CA LEU A 4 -11.36 15.85 3.23
C LEU A 4 -10.11 15.89 2.35
N GLN A 5 -9.75 17.06 1.80
CA GLN A 5 -8.53 17.23 1.00
C GLN A 5 -7.26 17.18 1.85
N THR A 6 -7.31 17.70 3.08
CA THR A 6 -6.16 17.66 4.01
C THR A 6 -5.95 16.27 4.61
N LYS A 7 -7.01 15.45 4.71
CA LYS A 7 -6.96 14.11 5.32
C LYS A 7 -6.98 12.95 4.33
N SER A 8 -6.92 13.20 3.02
CA SER A 8 -6.95 12.13 2.01
C SER A 8 -5.81 11.13 2.16
N TRP A 9 -4.66 11.54 2.72
CA TRP A 9 -3.54 10.67 3.03
C TRP A 9 -3.90 9.53 3.99
N VAL A 10 -4.93 9.71 4.84
CA VAL A 10 -5.43 8.66 5.74
C VAL A 10 -6.06 7.51 4.96
N LEU A 11 -6.67 7.79 3.80
CA LEU A 11 -7.27 6.75 2.96
C LEU A 11 -6.18 5.86 2.35
N LEU A 12 -5.11 6.46 1.80
CA LEU A 12 -3.96 5.68 1.32
C LEU A 12 -3.24 4.94 2.45
N LEU A 13 -3.15 5.57 3.63
CA LEU A 13 -2.56 4.92 4.79
C LEU A 13 -3.37 3.69 5.22
N LEU A 14 -4.70 3.81 5.24
CA LEU A 14 -5.58 2.70 5.53
C LEU A 14 -5.41 1.56 4.51
N VAL A 15 -5.38 1.88 3.21
CA VAL A 15 -5.10 0.89 2.16
C VAL A 15 -3.75 0.23 2.38
N GLN A 16 -2.70 1.00 2.68
CA GLN A 16 -1.36 0.47 2.92
C GLN A 16 -1.30 -0.47 4.15
N VAL A 17 -2.00 -0.11 5.24
CA VAL A 17 -2.07 -0.95 6.44
C VAL A 17 -2.84 -2.23 6.17
N LEU A 18 -3.97 -2.15 5.47
CA LEU A 18 -4.75 -3.33 5.09
C LEU A 18 -3.96 -4.26 4.17
N MET A 19 -3.26 -3.71 3.17
CA MET A 19 -2.38 -4.48 2.29
C MET A 19 -1.27 -5.16 3.07
N LEU A 20 -0.63 -4.46 4.01
CA LEU A 20 0.39 -5.06 4.87
C LEU A 20 -0.18 -6.24 5.68
N ILE A 21 -1.35 -6.07 6.30
CA ILE A 21 -1.99 -7.15 7.08
C ILE A 21 -2.30 -8.35 6.19
N ILE A 22 -2.92 -8.13 5.02
CA ILE A 22 -3.30 -9.20 4.09
C ILE A 22 -2.05 -9.92 3.58
N SER A 23 -1.01 -9.19 3.19
CA SER A 23 0.21 -9.77 2.66
C SER A 23 1.10 -10.46 3.70
N LEU A 24 0.98 -10.07 4.98
CA LEU A 24 1.61 -10.82 6.08
C LEU A 24 0.84 -12.09 6.43
N SER A 25 -0.45 -12.12 6.13
CA SER A 25 -1.35 -13.20 6.50
C SER A 25 -1.25 -14.39 5.56
N GLY A 26 -1.13 -15.58 6.17
CA GLY A 26 -1.29 -16.85 5.48
C GLY A 26 -2.73 -17.33 5.52
N GLU A 27 -2.96 -18.52 4.99
CA GLU A 27 -4.26 -19.22 5.02
C GLU A 27 -4.79 -19.38 6.46
N ASN A 28 -3.88 -19.57 7.42
CA ASN A 28 -4.20 -19.71 8.85
C ASN A 28 -4.13 -18.38 9.64
N GLY A 29 -4.24 -17.25 8.95
CA GLY A 29 -4.17 -15.92 9.56
C GLY A 29 -2.76 -15.33 9.64
N PRO A 30 -2.59 -14.19 10.34
CA PRO A 30 -1.37 -13.37 10.31
C PRO A 30 -0.17 -13.97 11.03
N VAL A 31 -0.39 -14.99 11.88
CA VAL A 31 0.64 -15.63 12.70
C VAL A 31 0.64 -17.16 12.54
N GLY A 32 -0.29 -17.71 11.75
CA GLY A 32 -0.43 -19.14 11.53
C GLY A 32 0.55 -19.68 10.49
N GLU A 33 0.53 -21.00 10.29
CA GLU A 33 1.33 -21.64 9.25
C GLU A 33 1.00 -21.06 7.87
N GLY A 34 2.04 -20.83 7.07
CA GLY A 34 1.95 -20.14 5.78
C GLY A 34 1.96 -18.62 5.86
N SER A 35 1.94 -18.01 7.05
CA SER A 35 2.13 -16.56 7.21
C SER A 35 3.60 -16.16 7.10
N VAL A 36 3.84 -14.92 6.66
CA VAL A 36 5.19 -14.35 6.61
C VAL A 36 5.82 -14.35 8.00
N LEU A 37 5.07 -13.96 9.04
CA LEU A 37 5.60 -13.87 10.39
C LEU A 37 6.02 -15.23 10.93
N HIS A 38 5.19 -16.27 10.72
CA HIS A 38 5.54 -17.63 11.10
C HIS A 38 6.79 -18.11 10.37
N ALA A 39 6.91 -17.82 9.06
CA ALA A 39 8.08 -18.16 8.27
C ALA A 39 9.36 -17.57 8.89
N TYR A 40 9.37 -16.29 9.25
CA TYR A 40 10.53 -15.64 9.90
C TYR A 40 10.91 -16.25 11.25
N LEU A 41 9.91 -16.66 12.04
CA LEU A 41 10.13 -17.25 13.37
C LEU A 41 10.51 -18.74 13.29
N SER A 42 10.27 -19.38 12.14
CA SER A 42 10.60 -20.78 11.90
C SER A 42 12.03 -20.95 11.35
N ASN A 43 12.64 -22.08 11.70
CA ASN A 43 13.90 -22.54 11.09
C ASN A 43 13.68 -23.26 9.75
N ASP A 44 12.56 -22.99 9.06
CA ASP A 44 12.29 -23.56 7.75
C ASP A 44 13.32 -23.04 6.72
N GLN A 45 14.07 -23.98 6.16
CA GLN A 45 15.10 -23.79 5.13
C GLN A 45 14.71 -24.48 3.81
N THR A 46 13.46 -24.93 3.68
CA THR A 46 12.94 -25.39 2.39
C THR A 46 12.88 -24.23 1.41
N ASP A 47 12.93 -24.52 0.11
CA ASP A 47 12.84 -23.50 -0.95
C ASP A 47 11.58 -22.63 -0.78
N ALA A 48 10.45 -23.25 -0.41
CA ALA A 48 9.20 -22.56 -0.13
C ALA A 48 9.29 -21.61 1.08
N GLY A 49 9.94 -22.05 2.16
CA GLY A 49 10.17 -21.22 3.35
C GLY A 49 11.06 -20.02 3.07
N ILE A 50 12.12 -20.20 2.27
CA ILE A 50 13.03 -19.12 1.86
C ILE A 50 12.32 -18.14 0.93
N GLU A 51 11.56 -18.64 -0.05
CA GLU A 51 10.77 -17.80 -0.97
C GLU A 51 9.76 -16.93 -0.21
N LEU A 52 9.05 -17.52 0.76
CA LEU A 52 8.09 -16.80 1.60
C LEU A 52 8.77 -15.72 2.46
N LYS A 53 9.95 -16.01 3.03
CA LYS A 53 10.76 -15.03 3.78
C LYS A 53 11.17 -13.85 2.88
N LEU A 54 11.69 -14.12 1.68
CA LEU A 54 12.13 -13.10 0.72
C LEU A 54 10.98 -12.21 0.25
N ARG A 55 9.86 -12.82 -0.16
CA ARG A 55 8.63 -12.09 -0.50
C ARG A 55 8.15 -11.24 0.68
N GLY A 56 8.15 -11.83 1.87
CA GLY A 56 7.84 -11.15 3.11
C GLY A 56 8.74 -9.95 3.41
N SER A 57 10.07 -10.08 3.25
CA SER A 57 11.02 -8.98 3.42
C SER A 57 10.68 -7.81 2.51
N LEU A 58 10.42 -8.12 1.24
CA LEU A 58 10.12 -7.12 0.21
C LEU A 58 8.82 -6.38 0.56
N VAL A 59 7.76 -7.11 0.91
CA VAL A 59 6.47 -6.49 1.24
C VAL A 59 6.55 -5.63 2.50
N ILE A 60 7.23 -6.10 3.55
CA ILE A 60 7.43 -5.32 4.78
C ILE A 60 8.21 -4.04 4.46
N GLY A 61 9.33 -4.15 3.73
CA GLY A 61 10.15 -3.00 3.34
C GLY A 61 9.37 -1.98 2.52
N MET A 62 8.65 -2.43 1.49
CA MET A 62 7.80 -1.58 0.65
C MET A 62 6.68 -0.91 1.45
N SER A 63 6.10 -1.62 2.41
CA SER A 63 5.01 -1.08 3.24
C SER A 63 5.51 -0.01 4.20
N ILE A 64 6.66 -0.22 4.86
CA ILE A 64 7.29 0.78 5.72
C ILE A 64 7.65 2.02 4.90
N PHE A 65 8.22 1.82 3.71
CA PHE A 65 8.56 2.91 2.81
C PHE A 65 7.32 3.69 2.35
N GLY A 66 6.24 3.00 1.97
CA GLY A 66 4.95 3.60 1.64
C GLY A 66 4.39 4.43 2.80
N ILE A 67 4.37 3.88 4.02
CA ILE A 67 3.93 4.60 5.23
C ILE A 67 4.78 5.85 5.46
N ALA A 68 6.10 5.78 5.29
CA ALA A 68 6.99 6.92 5.44
C ALA A 68 6.70 8.02 4.40
N ILE A 69 6.47 7.66 3.13
CA ILE A 69 6.06 8.60 2.08
C ILE A 69 4.72 9.25 2.44
N LEU A 70 3.74 8.45 2.85
CA LEU A 70 2.38 8.93 3.14
C LEU A 70 2.34 9.89 4.33
N THR A 71 3.01 9.52 5.43
CA THR A 71 3.02 10.30 6.68
C THR A 71 3.89 11.55 6.61
N ASN A 72 4.89 11.57 5.74
CA ASN A 72 5.82 12.69 5.60
C ASN A 72 5.59 13.50 4.32
N ALA A 73 5.98 12.97 3.16
CA ALA A 73 6.02 13.70 1.90
C ALA A 73 4.62 14.02 1.35
N TYR A 74 3.73 13.03 1.35
CA TYR A 74 2.37 13.15 0.85
C TYR A 74 1.53 14.06 1.77
N ARG A 75 1.65 13.89 3.09
CA ARG A 75 1.01 14.78 4.08
C ARG A 75 1.46 16.23 3.94
N LYS A 76 2.73 16.47 3.55
CA LYS A 76 3.28 17.80 3.29
C LYS A 76 2.91 18.37 1.91
N GLY A 77 2.21 17.63 1.06
CA GLY A 77 1.81 18.10 -0.26
C GLY A 77 2.95 18.14 -1.29
N LEU A 78 4.02 17.36 -1.10
CA LEU A 78 5.14 17.34 -2.05
C LEU A 78 4.73 16.71 -3.38
N ARG A 79 4.91 17.42 -4.49
CA ARG A 79 4.45 16.98 -5.83
C ARG A 79 4.97 15.61 -6.25
N TRP A 80 6.25 15.32 -6.00
CA TRP A 80 6.85 14.02 -6.35
C TRP A 80 6.14 12.86 -5.64
N SER A 81 5.65 13.06 -4.41
CA SER A 81 4.97 12.02 -3.64
C SER A 81 3.60 11.69 -4.21
N TRP A 82 2.94 12.66 -4.84
CA TRP A 82 1.69 12.41 -5.58
C TRP A 82 1.95 11.52 -6.79
N TYR A 83 3.00 11.79 -7.56
CA TYR A 83 3.43 10.94 -8.68
C TYR A 83 3.82 9.53 -8.20
N ALA A 84 4.58 9.42 -7.12
CA ALA A 84 4.96 8.12 -6.55
C ALA A 84 3.73 7.31 -6.08
N CYS A 85 2.74 7.97 -5.49
CA CYS A 85 1.51 7.31 -5.03
C CYS A 85 0.61 6.78 -6.16
N TRP A 86 0.88 7.10 -7.43
CA TRP A 86 0.21 6.41 -8.55
C TRP A 86 0.59 4.93 -8.66
N ALA A 87 1.66 4.50 -7.97
CA ALA A 87 2.00 3.09 -7.85
C ALA A 87 0.84 2.25 -7.28
N TYR A 88 0.03 2.79 -6.35
CA TYR A 88 -1.12 2.07 -5.76
C TYR A 88 -2.20 1.73 -6.79
N PRO A 89 -2.84 2.70 -7.48
CA PRO A 89 -3.86 2.38 -8.47
C PRO A 89 -3.30 1.56 -9.62
N LEU A 90 -2.06 1.80 -10.06
CA LEU A 90 -1.42 0.98 -11.10
C LEU A 90 -1.24 -0.47 -10.64
N PHE A 91 -0.82 -0.70 -9.39
CA PHE A 91 -0.70 -2.02 -8.80
C PHE A 91 -2.04 -2.77 -8.84
N PHE A 92 -3.14 -2.15 -8.39
CA PHE A 92 -4.46 -2.80 -8.40
C PHE A 92 -4.97 -3.07 -9.83
N ILE A 93 -4.71 -2.17 -10.78
CA ILE A 93 -5.07 -2.40 -12.19
C ILE A 93 -4.32 -3.63 -12.73
N LEU A 94 -3.00 -3.70 -12.50
CA LEU A 94 -2.20 -4.86 -12.93
C LEU A 94 -2.65 -6.14 -12.24
N HIS A 95 -3.04 -6.07 -10.96
CA HIS A 95 -3.50 -7.22 -10.20
C HIS A 95 -4.85 -7.74 -10.74
N ILE A 96 -5.80 -6.85 -11.03
CA ILE A 96 -7.10 -7.19 -11.65
C ILE A 96 -6.89 -7.83 -13.03
N ILE A 97 -6.00 -7.26 -13.86
CA ILE A 97 -5.73 -7.78 -15.22
C ILE A 97 -4.99 -9.12 -15.16
N GLY A 98 -4.02 -9.25 -14.26
CA GLY A 98 -3.14 -10.41 -14.17
C GLY A 98 -3.77 -11.62 -13.47
N PHE A 99 -4.57 -11.38 -12.44
CA PHE A 99 -5.12 -12.43 -11.58
C PHE A 99 -6.66 -12.55 -11.65
N GLY A 100 -7.35 -11.59 -12.29
CA GLY A 100 -8.81 -11.59 -12.38
C GLY A 100 -9.53 -11.34 -11.06
N THR A 101 -8.80 -10.95 -10.01
CA THR A 101 -9.34 -10.73 -8.66
C THR A 101 -10.07 -9.40 -8.59
N PHE A 102 -11.35 -9.39 -8.93
CA PHE A 102 -12.16 -8.16 -8.89
C PHE A 102 -12.36 -7.61 -7.47
N MET A 103 -12.56 -8.50 -6.49
CA MET A 103 -12.82 -8.14 -5.11
C MET A 103 -11.72 -8.79 -4.25
N PRO A 104 -10.97 -8.04 -3.41
CA PRO A 104 -11.18 -6.65 -3.00
C PRO A 104 -10.51 -5.57 -3.87
N ASP A 105 -9.78 -5.93 -4.92
CA ASP A 105 -8.88 -4.99 -5.62
C ASP A 105 -9.59 -3.79 -6.24
N LEU A 106 -10.81 -3.95 -6.75
CA LEU A 106 -11.60 -2.83 -7.27
C LEU A 106 -11.90 -1.80 -6.17
N ILE A 107 -12.15 -2.25 -4.93
CA ILE A 107 -12.40 -1.34 -3.80
C ILE A 107 -11.13 -0.55 -3.50
N PHE A 108 -9.98 -1.22 -3.43
CA PHE A 108 -8.72 -0.56 -3.15
C PHE A 108 -8.28 0.38 -4.28
N LEU A 109 -8.55 0.01 -5.53
CA LEU A 109 -8.36 0.87 -6.69
C LEU A 109 -9.18 2.16 -6.55
N LEU A 110 -10.48 2.05 -6.27
CA LEU A 110 -11.36 3.22 -6.13
C LEU A 110 -10.95 4.11 -4.95
N ILE A 111 -10.59 3.52 -3.80
CA ILE A 111 -10.12 4.28 -2.63
C ILE A 111 -8.80 4.99 -2.93
N SER A 112 -7.85 4.30 -3.58
CA SER A 112 -6.56 4.90 -3.94
C SER A 112 -6.73 6.06 -4.93
N LEU A 113 -7.56 5.89 -5.96
CA LEU A 113 -7.89 6.96 -6.90
C LEU A 113 -8.56 8.15 -6.20
N ALA A 114 -9.56 7.90 -5.34
CA ALA A 114 -10.20 8.96 -4.58
C ALA A 114 -9.18 9.71 -3.71
N ALA A 115 -8.28 8.98 -3.05
CA ALA A 115 -7.27 9.57 -2.20
C ALA A 115 -6.25 10.42 -2.98
N LEU A 116 -5.90 10.07 -4.22
CA LEU A 116 -5.02 10.86 -5.08
C LEU A 116 -5.71 12.06 -5.73
N LEU A 117 -6.96 11.91 -6.16
CA LEU A 117 -7.68 12.94 -6.92
C LEU A 117 -8.27 14.03 -6.01
N LEU A 118 -8.75 13.68 -4.80
CA LEU A 118 -9.29 14.63 -3.83
C LEU A 118 -8.33 15.80 -3.49
N PRO A 119 -7.05 15.55 -3.13
CA PRO A 119 -6.10 16.59 -2.78
C PRO A 119 -5.34 17.16 -3.99
N TYR A 120 -5.71 16.86 -5.24
CA TYR A 120 -4.99 17.33 -6.43
C TYR A 120 -4.66 18.83 -6.38
N LYS A 121 -5.63 19.65 -5.97
CA LYS A 121 -5.45 21.10 -5.84
C LYS A 121 -4.42 21.51 -4.77
N ASN A 122 -4.17 20.68 -3.75
CA ASN A 122 -3.18 20.95 -2.71
C ASN A 122 -1.75 20.72 -3.19
N PHE A 123 -1.54 19.73 -4.06
CA PHE A 123 -0.22 19.45 -4.65
C PHE A 123 0.15 20.44 -5.76
N PHE A 124 -0.85 20.88 -6.53
CA PHE A 124 -0.63 21.69 -7.74
C PHE A 124 -1.03 23.16 -7.59
N LYS A 125 -1.50 23.63 -6.42
CA LYS A 125 -1.68 25.06 -6.19
C LYS A 125 -0.32 25.74 -6.33
N GLN A 126 -0.19 26.56 -7.37
CA GLN A 126 0.97 27.42 -7.59
C GLN A 126 1.06 28.38 -6.40
N SER A 127 2.25 28.51 -5.84
CA SER A 127 2.60 29.73 -5.12
C SER A 127 2.61 30.81 -6.17
N THR A 128 1.51 31.56 -6.28
CA THR A 128 1.53 32.87 -6.92
C THR A 128 2.45 33.73 -6.07
N ASN A 129 3.73 33.74 -6.41
CA ASN A 129 4.62 34.86 -6.15
C ASN A 129 4.54 35.80 -7.34
#